data_AF-A0A014MGW2-F1
#
_entry.id   AF-A0A014MGW2-F1
#
_cell.length_a   1.000
_cell.length_b   1.000
_cell.length_c   1.000
_cell.angle_alpha   90.00
_cell.angle_beta   90.00
_cell.angle_gamma   90.00
#
_symmetry.space_group_name_H-M   'P 1'
#
loop_
_entity.id
_entity.type
_entity.pdbx_description
1 polymer ?
#
loop_
_entity_poly.entity_id
_entity_poly.type
_entity_poly.pdbx_seq_one_letter_code
_entity_poly.pdbx_strand_id
1 'polypeptide(L)'
;MVENMYKYHLSDVEWCEFLIGDLFDVVRGNATNLTTRELSETKNISFPLLSAKDQNNALLGFTIKKDNEKSYINAITLNNNGSVGYSFYHSYEFIASTDVSILSLKVKGHILNENNAIFLIKCIEKNAIAKFAYGYKANLKRLRRAKILLPVDNDRTADNDRKPNFRFMEEYIKERKYHIKNTLIEFLERERERESSRLPYNFSNVKWKDFFIGGSDGIFQINATKSGIDKNKLNLENGNIPYITRSKIDNGINFFISSNQNKKYNKDKGNVITIGLDTQTCFYQENDFYTGQNIQILSNKKLNKKIAMFLIPLIKSQIKKLNWGGNGATLSRLNRMKILLPIDEQGAPNWIYMERFIENIEQKKINELLIWVNQTQQQEHQKDEEQQIQKPKGIRM
;
A
#
# COMPACT_ATOMS: atom_id res chain seq x y z
N MET A 1 -30.07 -0.56 -4.78
CA MET A 1 -28.97 -0.55 -5.76
C MET A 1 -28.72 0.89 -6.12
N VAL A 2 -27.66 1.52 -5.61
CA VAL A 2 -27.22 2.82 -6.12
C VAL A 2 -26.23 2.50 -7.22
N GLU A 3 -26.72 2.38 -8.43
CA GLU A 3 -25.92 2.25 -9.64
C GLU A 3 -25.34 3.64 -9.95
N ASN A 4 -24.37 4.10 -9.15
CA ASN A 4 -23.49 5.21 -9.52
C ASN A 4 -22.46 4.65 -10.51
N MET A 5 -22.91 4.37 -11.74
CA MET A 5 -22.00 4.07 -12.84
C MET A 5 -21.18 5.34 -13.13
N TYR A 6 -19.85 5.21 -13.04
CA TYR A 6 -18.86 6.20 -13.45
C TYR A 6 -19.33 7.00 -14.69
N LYS A 7 -19.26 8.33 -14.68
CA LYS A 7 -19.61 9.21 -15.80
C LYS A 7 -18.63 9.11 -16.97
N TYR A 8 -17.35 8.89 -16.71
CA TYR A 8 -16.32 8.86 -17.75
C TYR A 8 -15.84 7.42 -17.97
N HIS A 9 -16.22 6.76 -19.07
CA HIS A 9 -15.71 5.42 -19.40
C HIS A 9 -14.62 5.45 -20.46
N LEU A 10 -13.67 4.51 -20.38
CA LEU A 10 -12.58 4.38 -21.37
C LEU A 10 -13.11 4.03 -22.78
N SER A 11 -14.32 3.45 -22.86
CA SER A 11 -15.03 3.14 -24.11
C SER A 11 -15.66 4.36 -24.79
N ASP A 12 -15.78 5.49 -24.09
CA ASP A 12 -16.50 6.67 -24.57
C ASP A 12 -15.62 7.57 -25.45
N VAL A 13 -14.36 7.21 -25.62
CA VAL A 13 -13.36 7.99 -26.34
C VAL A 13 -12.60 7.14 -27.34
N GLU A 14 -12.21 7.75 -28.45
CA GLU A 14 -11.27 7.13 -29.37
C GLU A 14 -9.85 7.15 -28.80
N TRP A 15 -9.04 6.17 -29.21
CA TRP A 15 -7.65 6.03 -28.76
C TRP A 15 -6.69 6.10 -29.95
N CYS A 16 -5.52 6.70 -29.74
CA CYS A 16 -4.45 6.75 -30.75
C CYS A 16 -3.08 6.51 -30.12
N GLU A 17 -2.13 6.03 -30.91
CA GLU A 17 -0.73 5.90 -30.51
C GLU A 17 0.00 7.24 -30.60
N PHE A 18 0.81 7.53 -29.59
CA PHE A 18 1.69 8.69 -29.53
C PHE A 18 3.11 8.26 -29.17
N LEU A 19 4.12 8.82 -29.83
CA LEU A 19 5.50 8.66 -29.36
C LEU A 19 5.71 9.49 -28.10
N ILE A 20 6.36 8.90 -27.10
CA ILE A 20 6.73 9.65 -25.88
C ILE A 20 7.57 10.88 -26.23
N GLY A 21 8.45 10.77 -27.24
CA GLY A 21 9.28 11.87 -27.70
C GLY A 21 8.50 13.02 -28.36
N ASP A 22 7.26 12.81 -28.77
CA ASP A 22 6.39 13.86 -29.31
C ASP A 22 5.67 14.61 -28.19
N LEU A 23 5.33 13.90 -27.10
CA LEU A 23 4.62 14.44 -25.95
C LEU A 23 5.52 15.11 -24.91
N PHE A 24 6.74 14.59 -24.74
CA PHE A 24 7.65 14.98 -23.66
C PHE A 24 9.02 15.40 -24.20
N ASP A 25 9.64 16.38 -23.54
CA ASP A 25 11.09 16.45 -23.51
C ASP A 25 11.61 15.42 -22.52
N VAL A 26 12.56 14.59 -22.97
CA VAL A 26 13.02 13.43 -22.21
C VAL A 26 14.52 13.56 -21.98
N VAL A 27 14.91 13.79 -20.73
CA VAL A 27 16.31 13.98 -20.34
C VAL A 27 16.70 13.00 -19.22
N ARG A 28 18.00 12.94 -18.90
CA ARG A 28 18.49 12.26 -17.71
C ARG A 28 18.85 13.27 -16.64
N GLY A 29 18.66 12.88 -15.39
CA GLY A 29 19.24 13.59 -14.26
C GLY A 29 20.76 13.62 -14.38
N ASN A 30 21.37 14.59 -13.73
CA ASN A 30 22.83 14.78 -13.78
C ASN A 30 23.47 14.83 -12.39
N ALA A 31 22.71 14.57 -11.32
CA ALA A 31 23.31 14.42 -10.01
C ALA A 31 24.07 13.10 -9.88
N THR A 32 25.31 13.20 -9.41
CA THR A 32 26.26 12.09 -9.23
C THR A 32 26.76 12.04 -7.79
N ASN A 33 27.55 11.01 -7.47
CA ASN A 33 28.17 10.81 -6.16
C ASN A 33 27.13 10.81 -5.01
N LEU A 34 26.02 10.08 -5.23
CA LEU A 34 24.89 10.04 -4.30
C LEU A 34 25.28 9.49 -2.92
N THR A 35 26.25 8.57 -2.86
CA THR A 35 26.73 7.95 -1.62
C THR A 35 27.53 8.90 -0.74
N THR A 36 28.18 9.90 -1.33
CA THR A 36 28.92 10.94 -0.60
C THR A 36 28.12 12.23 -0.50
N ARG A 37 26.81 12.18 -0.81
CA ARG A 37 25.94 13.35 -0.76
C ARG A 37 25.60 13.64 0.70
N GLU A 38 25.79 14.88 1.12
CA GLU A 38 25.22 15.33 2.38
C GLU A 38 23.71 15.49 2.20
N LEU A 39 22.96 14.69 2.95
CA LEU A 39 21.50 14.75 2.99
C LEU A 39 21.09 15.43 4.28
N SER A 40 20.51 16.63 4.17
CA SER A 40 20.04 17.41 5.31
C SER A 40 18.68 18.04 4.99
N GLU A 41 17.74 17.95 5.94
CA GLU A 41 16.41 18.56 5.83
C GLU A 41 16.50 20.07 6.11
N THR A 42 17.21 20.82 5.28
CA THR A 42 17.28 22.29 5.38
C THR A 42 16.18 22.89 4.52
N LYS A 43 14.97 22.98 5.09
CA LYS A 43 13.69 23.30 4.41
C LYS A 43 13.67 24.55 3.51
N ASN A 44 14.64 25.47 3.65
CA ASN A 44 14.64 26.73 2.92
C ASN A 44 15.69 26.84 1.79
N ILE A 45 16.63 25.89 1.67
CA ILE A 45 17.67 25.93 0.62
C ILE A 45 17.94 24.57 -0.05
N SER A 46 17.37 23.48 0.48
CA SER A 46 17.59 22.14 -0.04
C SER A 46 16.51 21.73 -1.04
N PHE A 47 16.92 20.98 -2.06
CA PHE A 47 16.07 20.37 -3.05
C PHE A 47 15.88 18.88 -2.75
N PRO A 48 14.70 18.32 -3.04
CA PRO A 48 14.52 16.88 -3.12
C PRO A 48 15.49 16.29 -4.15
N LEU A 49 16.31 15.33 -3.73
CA LEU A 49 17.18 14.54 -4.61
C LEU A 49 16.50 13.21 -4.90
N LEU A 50 16.15 12.98 -6.16
CA LEU A 50 15.50 11.76 -6.61
C LEU A 50 16.54 10.77 -7.15
N SER A 51 16.38 9.49 -6.78
CA SER A 51 17.20 8.37 -7.25
C SER A 51 16.32 7.18 -7.63
N ALA A 52 16.90 6.09 -8.14
CA ALA A 52 16.13 4.98 -8.68
C ALA A 52 15.51 4.02 -7.64
N LYS A 53 14.80 4.60 -6.66
CA LYS A 53 14.00 3.91 -5.64
C LYS A 53 12.58 3.66 -6.15
N ASP A 54 12.03 2.51 -5.81
CA ASP A 54 10.63 2.11 -6.04
C ASP A 54 9.67 2.66 -4.98
N GLN A 55 10.20 3.25 -3.90
CA GLN A 55 9.44 3.75 -2.76
C GLN A 55 9.63 5.25 -2.57
N ASN A 56 8.73 5.85 -1.78
CA ASN A 56 8.78 7.25 -1.33
C ASN A 56 8.94 8.26 -2.48
N ASN A 57 8.23 8.05 -3.59
CA ASN A 57 8.30 8.88 -4.80
C ASN A 57 9.76 9.10 -5.28
N ALA A 58 10.56 8.04 -5.27
CA ALA A 58 11.96 8.06 -5.67
C ALA A 58 12.89 8.95 -4.79
N LEU A 59 12.39 9.49 -3.66
CA LEU A 59 13.14 10.42 -2.82
C LEU A 59 14.32 9.72 -2.11
N LEU A 60 15.53 10.19 -2.40
CA LEU A 60 16.73 9.80 -1.68
C LEU A 60 16.86 10.57 -0.36
N GLY A 61 16.62 11.88 -0.42
CA GLY A 61 16.70 12.83 0.69
C GLY A 61 16.71 14.26 0.15
N PHE A 62 16.97 15.23 1.03
CA PHE A 62 17.09 16.64 0.66
C PHE A 62 18.57 17.06 0.65
N THR A 63 18.99 17.84 -0.35
CA THR A 63 20.39 18.29 -0.49
C THR A 63 20.48 19.65 -1.15
N ILE A 64 21.59 20.36 -0.95
CA ILE A 64 21.87 21.59 -1.69
C ILE A 64 22.26 21.22 -3.14
N LYS A 65 21.67 21.94 -4.11
CA LYS A 65 21.99 21.78 -5.53
C LYS A 65 23.41 22.25 -5.79
N LYS A 66 24.21 21.45 -6.51
CA LYS A 66 25.53 21.89 -6.98
C LYS A 66 25.38 22.78 -8.21
N ASP A 67 26.34 23.69 -8.43
CA ASP A 67 26.27 24.66 -9.53
C ASP A 67 26.14 24.01 -10.93
N ASN A 68 26.70 22.82 -11.12
CA ASN A 68 26.64 22.08 -12.38
C ASN A 68 25.39 21.19 -12.52
N GLU A 69 24.50 21.16 -11.53
CA GLU A 69 23.30 20.33 -11.53
C GLU A 69 22.08 21.10 -12.03
N LYS A 70 21.24 20.39 -12.79
CA LYS A 70 19.96 20.91 -13.23
C LYS A 70 18.89 20.55 -12.21
N SER A 71 17.99 21.50 -11.97
CA SER A 71 16.71 21.23 -11.32
C SER A 71 15.60 21.11 -12.37
N TYR A 72 14.55 20.42 -11.99
CA TYR A 72 13.39 20.12 -12.81
C TYR A 72 12.13 20.40 -11.99
N ILE A 73 11.03 20.76 -12.64
CA ILE A 73 9.74 21.02 -11.99
C ILE A 73 8.62 20.55 -12.92
N ASN A 74 7.50 20.14 -12.33
CA ASN A 74 6.29 19.72 -13.03
C ASN A 74 6.55 18.62 -14.09
N ALA A 75 7.17 17.53 -13.67
CA ALA A 75 7.61 16.47 -14.56
C ALA A 75 7.29 15.07 -14.02
N ILE A 76 7.22 14.10 -14.94
CA ILE A 76 7.19 12.67 -14.59
C ILE A 76 8.63 12.17 -14.56
N THR A 77 8.99 11.44 -13.51
CA THR A 77 10.26 10.72 -13.42
C THR A 77 10.08 9.26 -13.76
N LEU A 78 11.11 8.64 -14.32
CA LEU A 78 11.17 7.22 -14.66
C LEU A 78 12.51 6.64 -14.22
N ASN A 79 12.45 5.57 -13.43
CA ASN A 79 13.66 4.86 -13.01
C ASN A 79 14.22 4.00 -14.15
N ASN A 80 15.51 4.20 -14.48
CA ASN A 80 16.20 3.49 -15.54
C ASN A 80 17.03 2.29 -15.06
N ASN A 81 17.30 2.18 -13.76
CA ASN A 81 18.17 1.17 -13.15
C ASN A 81 17.66 0.77 -11.76
N GLY A 82 17.97 -0.45 -11.29
CA GLY A 82 17.46 -0.97 -10.01
C GLY A 82 15.94 -1.22 -10.06
N SER A 83 15.16 -0.21 -9.68
CA SER A 83 13.68 -0.21 -9.71
C SER A 83 13.16 0.18 -11.09
N VAL A 84 13.61 -0.54 -12.13
CA VAL A 84 13.34 -0.17 -13.52
C VAL A 84 11.84 -0.06 -13.76
N GLY A 85 11.42 1.08 -14.29
CA GLY A 85 10.04 1.26 -14.71
C GLY A 85 9.09 1.90 -13.70
N TYR A 86 9.53 2.11 -12.47
CA TYR A 86 8.75 2.90 -11.53
C TYR A 86 8.73 4.37 -11.99
N SER A 87 7.54 4.96 -11.99
CA SER A 87 7.33 6.34 -12.46
C SER A 87 6.56 7.16 -11.44
N PHE A 88 6.95 8.42 -11.26
CA PHE A 88 6.36 9.32 -10.26
C PHE A 88 6.14 10.72 -10.85
N TYR A 89 5.15 11.44 -10.32
CA TYR A 89 4.90 12.83 -10.71
C TYR A 89 5.41 13.78 -9.61
N HIS A 90 6.08 14.86 -10.02
CA HIS A 90 6.62 15.87 -9.11
C HIS A 90 6.17 17.26 -9.56
N SER A 91 5.25 17.85 -8.81
CA SER A 91 4.78 19.22 -9.01
C SER A 91 5.75 20.28 -8.45
N TYR A 92 6.64 19.89 -7.56
CA TYR A 92 7.67 20.73 -6.94
C TYR A 92 9.00 20.68 -7.69
N GLU A 93 9.90 21.63 -7.39
CA GLU A 93 11.25 21.64 -7.96
C GLU A 93 12.15 20.57 -7.30
N PHE A 94 12.92 19.83 -8.10
CA PHE A 94 13.75 18.71 -7.63
C PHE A 94 15.03 18.55 -8.46
N ILE A 95 15.98 17.78 -7.92
CA ILE A 95 17.18 17.30 -8.60
C ILE A 95 17.04 15.79 -8.80
N ALA A 96 17.58 15.26 -9.89
CA ALA A 96 17.53 13.83 -10.17
C ALA A 96 18.90 13.25 -10.50
N SER A 97 19.13 12.01 -10.09
CA SER A 97 20.34 11.26 -10.41
C SER A 97 20.39 10.80 -11.86
N THR A 98 21.56 10.35 -12.31
CA THR A 98 21.78 9.80 -13.66
C THR A 98 21.01 8.51 -13.95
N ASP A 99 20.50 7.83 -12.92
CA ASP A 99 19.66 6.64 -13.04
C ASP A 99 18.17 6.99 -13.24
N VAL A 100 17.80 8.27 -13.19
CA VAL A 100 16.41 8.74 -13.35
C VAL A 100 16.27 9.54 -14.65
N SER A 101 15.24 9.21 -15.42
CA SER A 101 14.81 9.98 -16.59
C SER A 101 13.70 10.94 -16.20
N ILE A 102 13.71 12.13 -16.79
CA ILE A 102 12.75 13.20 -16.55
C ILE A 102 11.99 13.42 -17.84
N LEU A 103 10.66 13.36 -17.75
CA LEU A 103 9.71 13.55 -18.84
C LEU A 103 8.92 14.83 -18.54
N SER A 104 9.33 15.93 -19.15
CA SER A 104 8.65 17.23 -19.05
C SER A 104 7.66 17.36 -20.20
N LEU A 105 6.38 17.60 -19.90
CA LEU A 105 5.35 17.72 -20.93
C LEU A 105 5.65 18.94 -21.83
N LYS A 106 5.66 18.75 -23.15
CA LYS A 106 5.93 19.82 -24.14
C LYS A 106 4.76 20.08 -25.10
N VAL A 107 3.57 19.56 -24.80
CA VAL A 107 2.37 19.79 -25.62
C VAL A 107 1.92 21.24 -25.46
N LYS A 108 1.87 21.98 -26.59
CA LYS A 108 1.53 23.40 -26.61
C LYS A 108 0.15 23.66 -25.98
N GLY A 109 0.08 24.61 -25.06
CA GLY A 109 -1.17 25.01 -24.40
C GLY A 109 -1.59 24.12 -23.23
N HIS A 110 -0.78 23.13 -22.85
CA HIS A 110 -1.08 22.24 -21.72
C HIS A 110 0.01 22.30 -20.66
N ILE A 111 -0.43 22.47 -19.41
CA ILE A 111 0.40 22.29 -18.21
C ILE A 111 0.06 20.94 -17.62
N LEU A 112 1.08 20.14 -17.33
CA LEU A 112 0.87 18.84 -16.68
C LEU A 112 0.31 19.08 -15.28
N ASN A 113 -0.88 18.53 -15.00
CA ASN A 113 -1.45 18.48 -13.66
C ASN A 113 -1.39 17.05 -13.10
N GLU A 114 -1.63 16.90 -11.81
CA GLU A 114 -1.52 15.63 -11.10
C GLU A 114 -2.39 14.52 -11.70
N ASN A 115 -3.64 14.83 -12.07
CA ASN A 115 -4.59 13.84 -12.58
C ASN A 115 -4.16 13.36 -13.98
N ASN A 116 -3.75 14.28 -14.85
CA ASN A 116 -3.16 13.95 -16.14
C ASN A 116 -1.87 13.13 -15.98
N ALA A 117 -1.01 13.50 -15.02
CA ALA A 117 0.23 12.78 -14.77
C ALA A 117 -0.02 11.35 -14.30
N ILE A 118 -0.97 11.12 -13.40
CA ILE A 118 -1.37 9.77 -12.95
C ILE A 118 -1.84 8.92 -14.14
N PHE A 119 -2.69 9.48 -15.00
CA PHE A 119 -3.18 8.78 -16.19
C PHE A 119 -2.03 8.42 -17.15
N LEU A 120 -1.18 9.40 -17.46
CA LEU A 120 -0.03 9.25 -18.37
C LEU A 120 0.99 8.24 -17.82
N ILE A 121 1.32 8.33 -16.54
CA ILE A 121 2.17 7.35 -15.85
C ILE A 121 1.63 5.94 -16.08
N LYS A 122 0.31 5.74 -15.93
CA LYS A 122 -0.25 4.41 -16.11
C LYS A 122 -0.14 3.90 -17.54
N CYS A 123 -0.31 4.78 -18.52
CA CYS A 123 -0.13 4.46 -19.94
C CYS A 123 1.33 4.14 -20.27
N ILE A 124 2.29 4.86 -19.68
CA ILE A 124 3.73 4.63 -19.85
C ILE A 124 4.12 3.27 -19.21
N GLU A 125 3.68 3.01 -17.98
CA GLU A 125 3.97 1.75 -17.28
C GLU A 125 3.44 0.52 -18.02
N LYS A 126 2.18 0.57 -18.46
CA LYS A 126 1.54 -0.58 -19.12
C LYS A 126 2.09 -0.85 -20.52
N ASN A 127 2.40 0.18 -21.29
CA ASN A 127 2.68 0.02 -22.73
C ASN A 127 4.16 0.16 -23.11
N ALA A 128 4.92 1.01 -22.40
CA ALA A 128 6.34 1.23 -22.66
C ALA A 128 7.23 0.35 -21.77
N ILE A 129 6.90 0.23 -20.48
CA ILE A 129 7.80 -0.37 -19.47
C ILE A 129 7.69 -1.89 -19.41
N ALA A 130 6.51 -2.48 -19.64
CA ALA A 130 6.35 -3.93 -19.74
C ALA A 130 7.30 -4.55 -20.79
N LYS A 131 7.71 -3.78 -21.81
CA LYS A 131 8.66 -4.19 -22.85
C LYS A 131 10.13 -4.06 -22.44
N PHE A 132 10.45 -3.31 -21.39
CA PHE A 132 11.83 -3.10 -20.89
C PHE A 132 12.20 -4.04 -19.73
N ALA A 133 11.24 -4.73 -19.12
CA ALA A 133 11.46 -5.68 -18.02
C ALA A 133 12.31 -6.91 -18.40
N TYR A 134 12.37 -7.28 -19.69
CA TYR A 134 13.15 -8.42 -20.21
C TYR A 134 14.63 -8.07 -20.49
N GLY A 135 15.31 -7.39 -19.57
CA GLY A 135 16.76 -7.12 -19.67
C GLY A 135 17.18 -5.99 -20.61
N TYR A 136 16.22 -5.26 -21.21
CA TYR A 136 16.50 -4.12 -22.08
C TYR A 136 16.49 -2.83 -21.27
N LYS A 137 17.66 -2.34 -20.83
CA LYS A 137 17.77 -1.03 -20.19
C LYS A 137 17.12 0.06 -21.04
N ALA A 138 16.24 0.85 -20.43
CA ALA A 138 15.64 2.03 -21.05
C ALA A 138 16.75 3.09 -21.25
N ASN A 139 17.16 3.27 -22.50
CA ASN A 139 17.99 4.41 -22.89
C ASN A 139 17.08 5.50 -23.50
N LEU A 140 17.51 6.76 -23.44
CA LEU A 140 16.68 7.90 -23.87
C LEU A 140 16.14 7.75 -25.29
N LYS A 141 16.94 7.19 -26.20
CA LYS A 141 16.56 6.96 -27.60
C LYS A 141 15.40 5.98 -27.72
N ARG A 142 15.42 4.89 -26.94
CA ARG A 142 14.32 3.91 -26.89
C ARG A 142 13.08 4.51 -26.23
N LEU A 143 13.26 5.22 -25.12
CA LEU A 143 12.14 5.83 -24.40
C LEU A 143 11.38 6.83 -25.28
N ARG A 144 12.09 7.73 -25.98
CA ARG A 144 11.48 8.70 -26.92
C ARG A 144 10.72 8.03 -28.06
N ARG A 145 11.14 6.84 -28.49
CA ARG A 145 10.51 6.07 -29.58
C ARG A 145 9.42 5.12 -29.11
N ALA A 146 9.29 4.92 -27.81
CA ALA A 146 8.23 4.10 -27.27
C ALA A 146 6.89 4.79 -27.53
N LYS A 147 5.90 3.98 -27.90
CA LYS A 147 4.53 4.43 -28.14
C LYS A 147 3.67 4.17 -26.90
N ILE A 148 2.78 5.12 -26.61
CA ILE A 148 1.71 4.97 -25.62
C ILE A 148 0.36 5.23 -26.29
N LEU A 149 -0.66 4.51 -25.85
CA LEU A 149 -2.05 4.74 -26.28
C LEU A 149 -2.66 5.80 -25.36
N LEU A 150 -3.24 6.85 -25.94
CA LEU A 150 -3.96 7.90 -25.22
C LEU A 150 -5.33 8.17 -25.86
N PRO A 151 -6.32 8.61 -25.07
CA PRO A 151 -7.58 9.07 -25.59
C PRO A 151 -7.38 10.33 -26.42
N VAL A 152 -8.18 10.53 -27.47
CA VAL A 152 -8.08 11.69 -28.37
C VAL A 152 -9.33 12.55 -28.38
N ASP A 153 -9.15 13.83 -28.68
CA ASP A 153 -10.28 14.74 -28.88
C ASP A 153 -11.04 14.38 -30.17
N ASN A 154 -12.36 14.59 -30.16
CA ASN A 154 -13.20 14.40 -31.35
C ASN A 154 -12.96 15.49 -32.41
N ASP A 155 -12.33 16.60 -32.03
CA ASP A 155 -12.00 17.70 -32.93
C ASP A 155 -10.81 17.33 -33.80
N ARG A 156 -11.11 16.95 -35.05
CA ARG A 156 -10.10 16.83 -36.10
C ARG A 156 -9.56 18.23 -36.38
N THR A 157 -8.28 18.45 -36.13
CA THR A 157 -7.62 19.68 -36.59
C THR A 157 -7.56 19.69 -38.12
N ALA A 158 -7.41 20.88 -38.72
CA ALA A 158 -7.33 21.06 -40.18
C ALA A 158 -6.23 20.19 -40.85
N ASP A 159 -5.25 19.71 -40.07
CA ASP A 159 -4.12 18.90 -40.52
C ASP A 159 -4.28 17.39 -40.23
N ASN A 160 -5.48 16.91 -39.85
CA ASN A 160 -5.75 15.49 -39.46
C ASN A 160 -4.94 14.96 -38.25
N ASP A 161 -4.15 15.78 -37.57
CA ASP A 161 -3.43 15.38 -36.37
C ASP A 161 -4.39 15.28 -35.16
N ARG A 162 -4.55 14.07 -34.64
CA ARG A 162 -5.30 13.77 -33.41
C ARG A 162 -4.49 14.22 -32.20
N LYS A 163 -5.10 14.99 -31.29
CA LYS A 163 -4.45 15.45 -30.05
C LYS A 163 -4.90 14.63 -28.84
N PRO A 164 -4.03 14.42 -27.82
CA PRO A 164 -4.44 13.75 -26.59
C PRO A 164 -5.52 14.54 -25.85
N ASN A 165 -6.58 13.86 -25.43
CA ASN A 165 -7.69 14.44 -24.68
C ASN A 165 -7.34 14.57 -23.19
N PHE A 166 -6.59 15.62 -22.86
CA PHE A 166 -6.18 15.92 -21.47
C PHE A 166 -7.36 16.18 -20.55
N ARG A 167 -8.48 16.70 -21.08
CA ARG A 167 -9.69 16.92 -20.28
C ARG A 167 -10.27 15.59 -19.82
N PHE A 168 -10.44 14.64 -20.73
CA PHE A 168 -10.93 13.31 -20.40
C PHE A 168 -10.01 12.61 -19.40
N MET A 169 -8.69 12.63 -19.62
CA MET A 169 -7.71 12.01 -18.70
C MET A 169 -7.81 12.57 -17.28
N GLU A 170 -7.91 13.90 -17.15
CA GLU A 170 -8.07 14.57 -15.86
C GLU A 170 -9.40 14.20 -15.18
N GLU A 171 -10.51 14.37 -15.88
CA GLU A 171 -11.85 14.11 -15.36
C GLU A 171 -12.06 12.64 -14.99
N TYR A 172 -11.53 11.72 -15.80
CA TYR A 172 -11.51 10.30 -15.51
C TYR A 172 -10.84 10.03 -14.16
N ILE A 173 -9.64 10.55 -13.92
CA ILE A 173 -8.92 10.32 -12.65
C ILE A 173 -9.59 11.02 -11.47
N LYS A 174 -10.09 12.26 -11.64
CA LYS A 174 -10.85 12.98 -10.61
C LYS A 174 -12.03 12.15 -10.11
N GLU A 175 -12.83 11.62 -11.03
CA GLU A 175 -13.97 10.78 -10.69
C GLU A 175 -13.56 9.50 -9.91
N ARG A 176 -12.47 8.82 -10.31
CA ARG A 176 -12.01 7.62 -9.58
C ARG A 176 -11.54 7.97 -8.18
N LYS A 177 -10.78 9.06 -8.02
CA LYS A 177 -10.36 9.55 -6.71
C LYS A 177 -11.57 9.87 -5.83
N TYR A 178 -12.58 10.55 -6.37
CA TYR A 178 -13.82 10.85 -5.67
C TYR A 178 -14.55 9.59 -5.20
N HIS A 179 -14.76 8.61 -6.06
CA HIS A 179 -15.43 7.36 -5.67
C HIS A 179 -14.64 6.55 -4.63
N ILE A 180 -13.31 6.49 -4.74
CA ILE A 180 -12.47 5.81 -3.74
C ILE A 180 -12.58 6.52 -2.39
N LYS A 181 -12.53 7.86 -2.36
CA LYS A 181 -12.70 8.65 -1.13
C LYS A 181 -14.08 8.44 -0.51
N ASN A 182 -15.16 8.51 -1.30
CA ASN A 182 -16.51 8.28 -0.80
C ASN A 182 -16.69 6.86 -0.26
N THR A 183 -16.17 5.84 -0.96
CA THR A 183 -16.20 4.45 -0.47
C THR A 183 -15.47 4.31 0.86
N LEU A 184 -14.34 5.02 1.03
CA LEU A 184 -13.60 5.06 2.29
C LEU A 184 -14.40 5.78 3.39
N ILE A 185 -15.04 6.91 3.10
CA ILE A 185 -15.90 7.63 4.05
C ILE A 185 -17.05 6.72 4.50
N GLU A 186 -17.79 6.11 3.57
CA GLU A 186 -18.88 5.18 3.88
C GLU A 186 -18.42 4.02 4.75
N PHE A 187 -17.25 3.45 4.44
CA PHE A 187 -16.64 2.41 5.26
C PHE A 187 -16.36 2.91 6.68
N LEU A 188 -15.65 4.04 6.82
CA LEU A 188 -15.25 4.60 8.11
C LEU A 188 -16.45 5.00 8.96
N GLU A 189 -17.47 5.62 8.35
CA GLU A 189 -18.72 6.00 9.02
C GLU A 189 -19.45 4.78 9.59
N ARG A 190 -19.58 3.72 8.78
CA ARG A 190 -20.17 2.46 9.24
C ARG A 190 -19.40 1.83 10.40
N GLU A 191 -18.06 1.83 10.35
CA GLU A 191 -17.25 1.31 11.47
C GLU A 191 -17.30 2.21 12.70
N ARG A 192 -17.50 3.53 12.54
CA ARG A 192 -17.74 4.47 13.65
C ARG A 192 -19.08 4.19 14.33
N GLU A 193 -20.15 4.03 13.55
CA GLU A 193 -21.50 3.80 14.07
C GLU A 193 -21.62 2.47 14.84
N ARG A 194 -21.02 1.40 14.32
CA ARG A 194 -21.02 0.06 14.95
C ARG A 194 -20.53 0.06 16.40
N GLU A 195 -19.57 0.92 16.71
CA GLU A 195 -18.97 0.99 18.04
C GLU A 195 -19.55 2.14 18.88
N SER A 196 -20.18 3.14 18.26
CA SER A 196 -20.81 4.27 18.97
C SER A 196 -21.99 3.84 19.86
N SER A 197 -22.57 2.67 19.59
CA SER A 197 -23.68 2.12 20.38
C SER A 197 -23.27 1.55 21.74
N ARG A 198 -21.99 1.64 22.11
CA ARG A 198 -21.43 0.97 23.28
C ARG A 198 -21.01 1.99 24.34
N LEU A 199 -21.24 1.65 25.61
CA LEU A 199 -20.90 2.54 26.72
C LEU A 199 -19.38 2.76 26.81
N PRO A 200 -18.93 3.98 27.15
CA PRO A 200 -17.51 4.28 27.35
C PRO A 200 -16.91 3.38 28.43
N TYR A 201 -15.76 2.78 28.12
CA TYR A 201 -15.05 1.89 29.04
C TYR A 201 -13.99 2.68 29.82
N ASN A 202 -13.95 2.49 31.14
CA ASN A 202 -12.94 3.11 31.99
C ASN A 202 -11.65 2.27 31.97
N PHE A 203 -10.57 2.84 31.42
CA PHE A 203 -9.26 2.20 31.35
C PHE A 203 -8.35 2.52 32.56
N SER A 204 -8.81 3.34 33.51
CA SER A 204 -8.06 3.69 34.71
C SER A 204 -8.03 2.55 35.74
N ASN A 205 -6.98 2.53 36.58
CA ASN A 205 -6.83 1.62 37.73
C ASN A 205 -6.85 0.12 37.38
N VAL A 206 -6.47 -0.25 36.15
CA VAL A 206 -6.32 -1.65 35.75
C VAL A 206 -5.10 -2.29 36.43
N LYS A 207 -5.31 -3.47 37.02
CA LYS A 207 -4.23 -4.30 37.57
C LYS A 207 -3.70 -5.26 36.50
N TRP A 208 -2.44 -5.64 36.63
CA TRP A 208 -1.75 -6.49 35.67
C TRP A 208 -1.11 -7.69 36.36
N LYS A 209 -1.05 -8.82 35.65
CA LYS A 209 -0.41 -10.04 36.13
C LYS A 209 0.21 -10.82 34.98
N ASP A 210 1.25 -11.58 35.28
CA ASP A 210 1.84 -12.51 34.32
C ASP A 210 0.98 -13.76 34.11
N PHE A 211 0.81 -14.13 32.85
CA PHE A 211 0.15 -15.36 32.43
C PHE A 211 1.05 -16.15 31.50
N PHE A 212 1.06 -17.48 31.66
CA PHE A 212 1.72 -18.35 30.69
C PHE A 212 1.00 -18.29 29.34
N ILE A 213 1.75 -18.33 28.24
CA ILE A 213 1.17 -18.37 26.89
C ILE A 213 0.43 -19.69 26.69
N GLY A 214 1.01 -20.81 27.11
CA GLY A 214 0.42 -22.15 26.98
C GLY A 214 0.70 -23.04 28.18
N GLY A 215 0.51 -24.34 28.03
CA GLY A 215 0.55 -25.30 29.15
C GLY A 215 -0.78 -25.38 29.90
N SER A 216 -0.82 -26.15 30.99
CA SER A 216 -2.03 -26.38 31.80
C SER A 216 -2.64 -25.09 32.36
N ASP A 217 -1.78 -24.15 32.75
CA ASP A 217 -2.16 -22.86 33.34
C ASP A 217 -2.00 -21.70 32.35
N GLY A 218 -1.86 -22.01 31.06
CA GLY A 218 -1.68 -21.03 30.00
C GLY A 218 -2.99 -20.51 29.44
N ILE A 219 -2.93 -19.33 28.81
CA ILE A 219 -4.11 -18.73 28.17
C ILE A 219 -4.40 -19.33 26.79
N PHE A 220 -3.51 -20.11 26.19
CA PHE A 220 -3.76 -20.77 24.89
C PHE A 220 -3.56 -22.28 24.98
N GLN A 221 -4.43 -22.99 24.28
CA GLN A 221 -4.11 -24.32 23.81
C GLN A 221 -3.20 -24.19 22.58
N ILE A 222 -2.02 -24.80 22.63
CA ILE A 222 -1.01 -24.75 21.57
C ILE A 222 -0.88 -26.12 20.91
N ASN A 223 -1.21 -26.19 19.62
CA ASN A 223 -1.14 -27.42 18.84
C ASN A 223 -0.31 -27.21 17.58
N ALA A 224 0.37 -28.27 17.11
CA ALA A 224 0.93 -28.29 15.77
C ALA A 224 -0.20 -28.27 14.72
N THR A 225 0.09 -27.73 13.53
CA THR A 225 -0.83 -27.78 12.38
C THR A 225 -1.29 -29.21 12.04
N LYS A 226 -2.52 -29.31 11.55
CA LYS A 226 -3.09 -30.55 11.01
C LYS A 226 -2.70 -30.84 9.55
N SER A 227 -1.95 -29.94 8.91
CA SER A 227 -1.64 -30.02 7.48
C SER A 227 -0.14 -30.08 7.21
N GLY A 228 0.62 -29.01 7.49
CA GLY A 228 2.08 -29.02 7.35
C GLY A 228 2.55 -29.44 5.94
N ILE A 229 1.87 -28.96 4.90
CA ILE A 229 2.04 -29.44 3.53
C ILE A 229 3.32 -28.83 2.93
N ASP A 230 4.17 -29.63 2.29
CA ASP A 230 5.26 -29.07 1.49
C ASP A 230 4.69 -28.48 0.20
N LYS A 231 5.29 -27.37 -0.29
CA LYS A 231 4.78 -26.68 -1.48
C LYS A 231 4.67 -27.59 -2.72
N ASN A 232 5.60 -28.53 -2.89
CA ASN A 232 5.58 -29.50 -4.00
C ASN A 232 4.52 -30.61 -3.85
N LYS A 233 3.86 -30.71 -2.70
CA LYS A 233 2.78 -31.67 -2.41
C LYS A 233 1.39 -31.02 -2.43
N LEU A 234 1.30 -29.72 -2.68
CA LEU A 234 0.03 -29.00 -2.78
C LEU A 234 -0.63 -29.30 -4.11
N ASN A 235 -1.95 -29.47 -4.07
CA ASN A 235 -2.77 -29.21 -5.24
C ASN A 235 -2.93 -27.68 -5.36
N LEU A 236 -2.39 -27.11 -6.45
CA LEU A 236 -2.35 -25.67 -6.74
C LEU A 236 -3.57 -25.19 -7.54
N GLU A 237 -4.62 -25.99 -7.63
CA GLU A 237 -5.90 -25.53 -8.15
C GLU A 237 -6.37 -24.28 -7.39
N ASN A 238 -6.76 -23.25 -8.16
CA ASN A 238 -7.23 -21.99 -7.61
C ASN A 238 -8.41 -22.21 -6.67
N GLY A 239 -8.37 -21.57 -5.52
CA GLY A 239 -9.45 -21.58 -4.55
C GLY A 239 -9.45 -20.34 -3.69
N ASN A 240 -10.20 -20.38 -2.60
CA ASN A 240 -10.37 -19.27 -1.66
C ASN A 240 -9.86 -19.59 -0.25
N ILE A 241 -9.16 -20.73 -0.07
CA ILE A 241 -8.64 -21.14 1.24
C ILE A 241 -7.19 -20.68 1.36
N PRO A 242 -6.84 -19.85 2.35
CA PRO A 242 -5.48 -19.37 2.50
C PRO A 242 -4.52 -20.51 2.85
N TYR A 243 -3.38 -20.53 2.19
CA TYR A 243 -2.24 -21.38 2.52
C TYR A 243 -1.21 -20.57 3.32
N ILE A 244 -1.18 -20.81 4.63
CA ILE A 244 -0.37 -20.05 5.60
C ILE A 244 1.02 -20.66 5.73
N THR A 245 2.04 -19.82 5.66
CA THR A 245 3.44 -20.23 5.75
C THR A 245 4.18 -19.37 6.78
N ARG A 246 5.48 -19.64 6.93
CA ARG A 246 6.40 -18.85 7.76
C ARG A 246 6.75 -17.48 7.16
N SER A 247 6.03 -17.05 6.13
CA SER A 247 6.24 -15.74 5.48
C SER A 247 6.01 -14.59 6.47
N LYS A 248 6.89 -13.59 6.43
CA LYS A 248 6.75 -12.35 7.24
C LYS A 248 5.79 -11.33 6.62
N ILE A 249 5.41 -11.54 5.36
CA ILE A 249 4.51 -10.66 4.61
C ILE A 249 3.10 -11.26 4.57
N ASP A 250 2.10 -10.42 4.27
CA ASP A 250 0.72 -10.80 3.97
C ASP A 250 0.07 -11.73 4.99
N ASN A 251 0.29 -11.47 6.29
CA ASN A 251 -0.28 -12.27 7.38
C ASN A 251 0.12 -13.77 7.34
N GLY A 252 1.24 -14.07 6.69
CA GLY A 252 1.73 -15.42 6.45
C GLY A 252 1.09 -16.12 5.25
N ILE A 253 0.10 -15.51 4.60
CA ILE A 253 -0.58 -16.06 3.42
C ILE A 253 0.41 -16.06 2.25
N ASN A 254 0.63 -17.23 1.65
CA ASN A 254 1.46 -17.34 0.44
C ASN A 254 0.60 -17.20 -0.82
N PHE A 255 -0.51 -17.93 -0.88
CA PHE A 255 -1.53 -17.89 -1.92
C PHE A 255 -2.79 -18.61 -1.45
N PHE A 256 -3.83 -18.64 -2.28
CA PHE A 256 -5.07 -19.35 -2.01
C PHE A 256 -5.14 -20.66 -2.80
N ILE A 257 -5.66 -21.71 -2.18
CA ILE A 257 -5.78 -23.05 -2.75
C ILE A 257 -7.21 -23.58 -2.61
N SER A 258 -7.55 -24.58 -3.41
CA SER A 258 -8.80 -25.32 -3.26
C SER A 258 -8.76 -26.27 -2.05
N SER A 259 -9.95 -26.69 -1.60
CA SER A 259 -10.08 -27.71 -0.55
C SER A 259 -9.69 -29.13 -1.01
N ASN A 260 -9.44 -29.31 -2.30
CA ASN A 260 -9.09 -30.59 -2.91
C ASN A 260 -7.61 -30.93 -2.68
N GLN A 261 -7.25 -31.13 -1.43
CA GLN A 261 -5.92 -31.57 -1.02
C GLN A 261 -5.92 -33.07 -0.73
N ASN A 262 -4.73 -33.67 -0.64
CA ASN A 262 -4.60 -35.07 -0.25
C ASN A 262 -5.34 -35.32 1.09
N LYS A 263 -6.17 -36.38 1.16
CA LYS A 263 -7.07 -36.70 2.28
C LYS A 263 -6.38 -36.79 3.65
N LYS A 264 -5.06 -37.00 3.70
CA LYS A 264 -4.29 -37.00 4.95
C LYS A 264 -4.17 -35.61 5.60
N TYR A 265 -4.37 -34.54 4.83
CA TYR A 265 -4.26 -33.16 5.30
C TYR A 265 -5.62 -32.61 5.66
N ASN A 266 -5.71 -32.00 6.84
CA ASN A 266 -6.95 -31.36 7.31
C ASN A 266 -6.75 -29.86 7.47
N LYS A 267 -7.84 -29.11 7.29
CA LYS A 267 -7.86 -27.68 7.57
C LYS A 267 -7.74 -27.43 9.06
N ASP A 268 -6.99 -26.40 9.38
CA ASP A 268 -7.03 -25.76 10.68
C ASP A 268 -8.18 -24.75 10.70
N LYS A 269 -8.85 -24.64 11.86
CA LYS A 269 -9.98 -23.73 12.04
C LYS A 269 -9.50 -22.29 12.20
N GLY A 270 -10.26 -21.36 11.63
CA GLY A 270 -10.04 -19.93 11.82
C GLY A 270 -10.27 -19.49 13.28
N ASN A 271 -10.17 -18.17 13.49
CA ASN A 271 -10.18 -17.53 14.80
C ASN A 271 -9.08 -18.04 15.75
N VAL A 272 -7.85 -18.09 15.24
CA VAL A 272 -6.65 -18.55 15.97
C VAL A 272 -5.46 -17.63 15.70
N ILE A 273 -4.40 -17.76 16.51
CA ILE A 273 -3.10 -17.13 16.24
C ILE A 273 -2.14 -18.21 15.72
N THR A 274 -1.45 -17.93 14.61
CA THR A 274 -0.40 -18.81 14.06
C THR A 274 0.98 -18.27 14.37
N ILE A 275 1.89 -19.14 14.81
CA ILE A 275 3.31 -18.83 15.00
C ILE A 275 4.16 -19.62 14.01
N GLY A 276 4.93 -18.92 13.18
CA GLY A 276 5.95 -19.54 12.35
C GLY A 276 7.25 -19.72 13.11
N LEU A 277 7.66 -20.97 13.36
CA LEU A 277 8.71 -21.26 14.34
C LEU A 277 10.10 -20.74 13.92
N ASP A 278 10.45 -20.89 12.63
CA ASP A 278 11.79 -20.52 12.15
C ASP A 278 11.94 -19.02 11.87
N THR A 279 10.84 -18.34 11.58
CA THR A 279 10.83 -16.91 11.23
C THR A 279 10.25 -16.01 12.31
N GLN A 280 9.82 -16.62 13.42
CA GLN A 280 9.13 -15.99 14.55
C GLN A 280 7.98 -15.08 14.12
N THR A 281 7.25 -15.49 13.08
CA THR A 281 6.03 -14.79 12.66
C THR A 281 4.90 -15.07 13.64
N CYS A 282 3.98 -14.12 13.80
CA CYS A 282 2.83 -14.26 14.68
C CYS A 282 1.66 -13.46 14.10
N PHE A 283 0.59 -14.15 13.73
CA PHE A 283 -0.48 -13.63 12.90
C PHE A 283 -1.83 -14.19 13.33
N TYR A 284 -2.89 -13.39 13.20
CA TYR A 284 -4.26 -13.84 13.44
C TYR A 284 -4.84 -14.40 12.15
N GLN A 285 -5.41 -15.60 12.19
CA GLN A 285 -6.08 -16.22 11.06
C GLN A 285 -7.58 -16.23 11.31
N GLU A 286 -8.31 -15.42 10.52
CA GLU A 286 -9.76 -15.26 10.66
C GLU A 286 -10.51 -16.45 10.03
N ASN A 287 -10.05 -16.92 8.87
CA ASN A 287 -10.68 -17.98 8.09
C ASN A 287 -10.01 -19.33 8.32
N ASP A 288 -10.74 -20.43 8.05
CA ASP A 288 -10.16 -21.78 7.95
C ASP A 288 -9.02 -21.81 6.93
N PHE A 289 -7.96 -22.58 7.20
CA PHE A 289 -6.73 -22.53 6.41
C PHE A 289 -5.99 -23.87 6.34
N TYR A 290 -5.09 -23.98 5.37
CA TYR A 290 -4.02 -24.97 5.37
C TYR A 290 -2.70 -24.28 5.70
N THR A 291 -1.70 -25.04 6.14
CA THR A 291 -0.37 -24.50 6.42
C THR A 291 0.74 -25.25 5.72
N GLY A 292 1.85 -24.55 5.52
CA GLY A 292 3.15 -25.16 5.34
C GLY A 292 3.72 -25.73 6.64
N GLN A 293 4.92 -26.27 6.56
CA GLN A 293 5.61 -26.84 7.72
C GLN A 293 6.00 -25.80 8.79
N ASN A 294 6.19 -26.29 10.01
CA ASN A 294 6.70 -25.54 11.18
C ASN A 294 5.82 -24.34 11.59
N ILE A 295 4.50 -24.56 11.61
CA ILE A 295 3.49 -23.64 12.15
C ILE A 295 2.88 -24.22 13.42
N GLN A 296 2.81 -23.40 14.48
CA GLN A 296 2.04 -23.67 15.70
C GLN A 296 0.76 -22.85 15.70
N ILE A 297 -0.29 -23.39 16.30
CA ILE A 297 -1.63 -22.80 16.35
C ILE A 297 -2.01 -22.59 17.82
N LEU A 298 -2.31 -21.34 18.15
CA LEU A 298 -2.73 -20.88 19.47
C LEU A 298 -4.24 -20.61 19.42
N SER A 299 -5.01 -21.39 20.17
CA SER A 299 -6.47 -21.26 20.23
C SER A 299 -6.96 -20.99 21.65
N ASN A 300 -7.98 -20.14 21.79
CA ASN A 300 -8.72 -19.92 23.02
C ASN A 300 -10.18 -19.58 22.67
N LYS A 301 -11.16 -20.09 23.44
CA LYS A 301 -12.60 -19.87 23.22
C LYS A 301 -13.03 -18.40 23.36
N LYS A 302 -12.28 -17.59 24.10
CA LYS A 302 -12.46 -16.14 24.28
C LYS A 302 -11.73 -15.33 23.21
N LEU A 303 -10.93 -15.95 22.33
CA LEU A 303 -10.21 -15.22 21.29
C LEU A 303 -11.18 -14.67 20.25
N ASN A 304 -10.93 -13.43 19.83
CA ASN A 304 -11.47 -12.82 18.63
C ASN A 304 -10.40 -11.92 18.00
N LYS A 305 -10.72 -11.29 16.88
CA LYS A 305 -9.78 -10.41 16.15
C LYS A 305 -9.22 -9.28 17.03
N LYS A 306 -10.04 -8.59 17.81
CA LYS A 306 -9.62 -7.45 18.66
C LYS A 306 -8.70 -7.93 19.78
N ILE A 307 -9.09 -8.99 20.48
CA ILE A 307 -8.26 -9.64 21.50
C ILE A 307 -6.94 -10.14 20.90
N ALA A 308 -6.97 -10.71 19.70
CA ALA A 308 -5.76 -11.14 19.02
C ALA A 308 -4.83 -9.95 18.69
N MET A 309 -5.37 -8.82 18.25
CA MET A 309 -4.59 -7.60 18.01
C MET A 309 -3.95 -7.05 19.28
N PHE A 310 -4.59 -7.22 20.44
CA PHE A 310 -3.98 -6.89 21.73
C PHE A 310 -2.84 -7.86 22.09
N LEU A 311 -3.04 -9.17 21.90
CA LEU A 311 -2.11 -10.21 22.35
C LEU A 311 -0.91 -10.39 21.43
N ILE A 312 -1.07 -10.24 20.11
CA ILE A 312 -0.01 -10.49 19.12
C ILE A 312 1.26 -9.67 19.39
N PRO A 313 1.21 -8.36 19.67
CA PRO A 313 2.41 -7.58 20.02
C PRO A 313 3.14 -8.13 21.24
N LEU A 314 2.40 -8.56 22.27
CA LEU A 314 2.97 -9.13 23.50
C LEU A 314 3.64 -10.48 23.23
N ILE A 315 2.98 -11.35 22.45
CA ILE A 315 3.53 -12.64 22.03
C ILE A 315 4.76 -12.43 21.15
N LYS A 316 4.70 -11.51 20.18
CA LYS A 316 5.83 -11.12 19.31
C LYS A 316 7.04 -10.69 20.14
N SER A 317 6.82 -9.88 21.18
CA SER A 317 7.88 -9.45 22.10
C SER A 317 8.58 -10.65 22.78
N GLN A 318 7.83 -11.68 23.17
CA GLN A 318 8.41 -12.88 23.78
C GLN A 318 9.15 -13.76 22.77
N ILE A 319 8.57 -14.01 21.59
CA ILE A 319 9.16 -14.92 20.61
C ILE A 319 10.35 -14.30 19.87
N LYS A 320 10.52 -12.97 19.87
CA LYS A 320 11.74 -12.31 19.36
C LYS A 320 13.03 -12.75 20.07
N LYS A 321 12.93 -13.31 21.28
CA LYS A 321 14.07 -13.85 22.04
C LYS A 321 14.56 -15.19 21.48
N LEU A 322 13.79 -15.80 20.57
CA LEU A 322 14.06 -17.12 20.01
C LEU A 322 14.90 -16.98 18.74
N ASN A 323 15.76 -17.96 18.48
CA ASN A 323 16.59 -17.97 17.28
C ASN A 323 16.86 -19.40 16.82
N TRP A 324 17.33 -19.49 15.57
CA TRP A 324 17.83 -20.75 15.03
C TRP A 324 19.23 -21.03 15.58
N GLY A 325 19.54 -22.29 15.89
CA GLY A 325 20.88 -22.70 16.37
C GLY A 325 21.07 -22.82 17.88
N GLY A 326 20.00 -22.90 18.69
CA GLY A 326 20.09 -23.26 20.12
C GLY A 326 18.90 -22.83 20.96
N ASN A 327 18.23 -21.72 20.61
CA ASN A 327 17.08 -21.19 21.32
C ASN A 327 15.79 -21.21 20.48
N GLY A 328 15.50 -22.36 19.85
CA GLY A 328 14.36 -22.49 18.92
C GLY A 328 12.98 -22.37 19.59
N ALA A 329 11.93 -22.15 18.80
CA ALA A 329 10.56 -22.04 19.28
C ALA A 329 9.91 -23.42 19.55
N THR A 330 10.47 -24.19 20.48
CA THR A 330 9.87 -25.48 20.89
C THR A 330 8.55 -25.26 21.63
N LEU A 331 7.63 -26.22 21.53
CA LEU A 331 6.34 -26.19 22.24
C LEU A 331 6.53 -25.98 23.75
N SER A 332 7.47 -26.71 24.36
CA SER A 332 7.77 -26.58 25.79
C SER A 332 8.26 -25.19 26.15
N ARG A 333 9.00 -24.51 25.27
CA ARG A 333 9.48 -23.15 25.51
C ARG A 333 8.34 -22.14 25.37
N LEU A 334 7.50 -22.28 24.33
CA LEU A 334 6.30 -21.45 24.17
C LEU A 334 5.35 -21.57 25.37
N ASN A 335 5.13 -22.79 25.88
CA ASN A 335 4.29 -23.01 27.06
C ASN A 335 4.82 -22.31 28.33
N ARG A 336 6.15 -22.20 28.49
CA ARG A 336 6.75 -21.56 29.68
C ARG A 336 6.89 -20.04 29.56
N MET A 337 6.69 -19.46 28.37
CA MET A 337 6.76 -18.02 28.19
C MET A 337 5.59 -17.34 28.89
N LYS A 338 5.85 -16.15 29.46
CA LYS A 338 4.83 -15.33 30.12
C LYS A 338 4.59 -14.03 29.37
N ILE A 339 3.35 -13.57 29.40
CA ILE A 339 2.95 -12.23 28.95
C ILE A 339 2.17 -11.53 30.07
N LEU A 340 2.37 -10.22 30.18
CA LEU A 340 1.68 -9.38 31.16
C LEU A 340 0.32 -8.97 30.60
N LEU A 341 -0.77 -9.32 31.30
CA LEU A 341 -2.14 -9.03 30.87
C LEU A 341 -2.93 -8.29 31.96
N PRO A 342 -3.94 -7.49 31.57
CA PRO A 342 -4.86 -6.90 32.52
C PRO A 342 -5.68 -8.00 33.19
N ILE A 343 -6.05 -7.81 34.47
CA ILE A 343 -6.87 -8.78 35.21
C ILE A 343 -8.25 -8.25 35.54
N ASP A 344 -9.23 -9.15 35.61
CA ASP A 344 -10.55 -8.90 36.16
C ASP A 344 -10.54 -8.99 37.69
N GLU A 345 -11.71 -8.83 38.31
CA GLU A 345 -11.89 -8.90 39.76
C GLU A 345 -11.55 -10.30 40.32
N GLN A 346 -11.62 -11.33 39.49
CA GLN A 346 -11.28 -12.71 39.84
C GLN A 346 -9.78 -13.03 39.62
N GLY A 347 -9.00 -12.07 39.12
CA GLY A 347 -7.59 -12.24 38.82
C GLY A 347 -7.30 -13.04 37.54
N ALA A 348 -8.33 -13.31 36.73
CA ALA A 348 -8.20 -13.93 35.41
C ALA A 348 -7.93 -12.87 34.33
N PRO A 349 -7.48 -13.23 33.12
CA PRO A 349 -7.25 -12.25 32.06
C PRO A 349 -8.53 -11.48 31.73
N ASN A 350 -8.44 -10.15 31.74
CA ASN A 350 -9.56 -9.27 31.44
C ASN A 350 -9.78 -9.16 29.93
N TRP A 351 -10.50 -10.13 29.36
CA TRP A 351 -10.79 -10.21 27.92
C TRP A 351 -11.57 -9.00 27.41
N ILE A 352 -12.51 -8.48 28.22
CA ILE A 352 -13.32 -7.32 27.88
C ILE A 352 -12.43 -6.07 27.78
N TYR A 353 -11.53 -5.87 28.73
CA TYR A 353 -10.55 -4.78 28.67
C TYR A 353 -9.74 -4.84 27.36
N MET A 354 -9.19 -6.02 27.03
CA MET A 354 -8.34 -6.18 25.85
C MET A 354 -9.07 -5.87 24.55
N GLU A 355 -10.32 -6.33 24.42
CA GLU A 355 -11.19 -6.01 23.29
C GLU A 355 -11.50 -4.50 23.22
N ARG A 356 -12.03 -3.93 24.31
CA ARG A 356 -12.39 -2.51 24.42
C ARG A 356 -11.22 -1.57 24.17
N PHE A 357 -10.02 -1.98 24.58
CA PHE A 357 -8.81 -1.21 24.39
C PHE A 357 -8.48 -1.05 22.90
N ILE A 358 -8.56 -2.13 22.12
CA ILE A 358 -8.29 -2.09 20.68
C ILE A 358 -9.38 -1.30 19.95
N GLU A 359 -10.64 -1.49 20.33
CA GLU A 359 -11.76 -0.73 19.77
C GLU A 359 -11.59 0.78 19.99
N ASN A 360 -11.19 1.20 21.18
CA ASN A 360 -10.93 2.61 21.47
C ASN A 360 -9.78 3.20 20.62
N ILE A 361 -8.73 2.41 20.36
CA ILE A 361 -7.63 2.84 19.46
C ILE A 361 -8.15 2.99 18.03
N GLU A 362 -8.91 2.02 17.53
CA GLU A 362 -9.47 2.07 16.18
C GLU A 362 -10.45 3.22 16.02
N GLN A 363 -11.32 3.48 17.00
CA GLN A 363 -12.26 4.60 16.94
C GLN A 363 -11.56 5.96 16.89
N LYS A 364 -10.49 6.15 17.68
CA LYS A 364 -9.65 7.36 17.56
C LYS A 364 -9.10 7.50 16.15
N LYS A 365 -8.58 6.42 15.56
CA LYS A 365 -8.02 6.44 14.20
C LYS A 365 -9.08 6.64 13.12
N ILE A 366 -10.26 6.05 13.26
CA ILE A 366 -11.40 6.27 12.36
C ILE A 366 -11.80 7.74 12.38
N ASN A 367 -11.92 8.36 13.55
CA ASN A 367 -12.25 9.78 13.67
C ASN A 367 -11.16 10.69 13.06
N GLU A 368 -9.88 10.43 13.33
CA GLU A 368 -8.76 11.14 12.71
C GLU A 368 -8.80 11.04 11.17
N LEU A 369 -9.05 9.83 10.64
CA LEU A 369 -9.14 9.59 9.19
C LEU A 369 -10.36 10.27 8.58
N LEU A 370 -11.53 10.22 9.22
CA LEU A 370 -12.73 10.90 8.74
C LEU A 370 -12.51 12.42 8.65
N ILE A 371 -11.88 13.03 9.66
CA ILE A 371 -11.53 14.45 9.63
C ILE A 371 -10.61 14.74 8.44
N TRP A 372 -9.55 13.95 8.28
CA TRP A 372 -8.58 14.13 7.20
C TRP A 372 -9.21 13.98 5.81
N VAL A 373 -9.97 12.91 5.54
CA VAL A 373 -10.59 12.68 4.23
C VAL A 373 -11.57 13.80 3.89
N ASN A 374 -12.45 14.20 4.83
CA ASN A 374 -13.42 15.27 4.60
C ASN A 374 -12.73 16.62 4.32
N GLN A 375 -11.67 16.96 5.05
CA GLN A 375 -10.90 18.20 4.80
C GLN A 375 -10.23 18.21 3.42
N THR A 376 -9.59 17.10 3.02
CA THR A 376 -8.95 17.02 1.70
C THR A 376 -9.97 17.12 0.56
N GLN A 377 -11.16 16.57 0.75
CA GLN A 377 -12.25 16.65 -0.23
C GLN A 377 -12.76 18.10 -0.36
N GLN A 378 -12.95 18.83 0.74
CA GLN A 378 -13.36 20.24 0.70
C GLN A 378 -12.32 21.13 0.00
N GLN A 379 -11.03 20.93 0.26
CA GLN A 379 -9.95 21.69 -0.37
C GLN A 379 -9.87 21.46 -1.89
N GLU A 380 -10.15 20.23 -2.35
CA GLU A 380 -10.20 19.92 -3.79
C GLU A 380 -11.38 20.62 -4.47
N HIS A 381 -12.55 20.64 -3.85
CA HIS A 381 -13.72 21.36 -4.38
C HIS A 381 -13.45 22.86 -4.50
N GLN A 382 -12.84 23.47 -3.48
CA GLN A 382 -12.47 24.90 -3.51
C GLN A 382 -11.48 25.22 -4.63
N LYS A 383 -10.44 24.38 -4.83
CA LYS A 383 -9.47 24.56 -5.93
C LYS A 383 -10.12 24.43 -7.31
N ASP A 384 -11.07 23.51 -7.47
CA ASP A 384 -11.79 23.34 -8.73
C ASP A 384 -12.72 24.53 -9.03
N GLU A 385 -13.34 25.14 -8.00
CA GLU A 385 -14.13 26.37 -8.13
C GLU A 385 -13.25 27.58 -8.50
N GLU A 386 -12.11 27.77 -7.83
CA GLU A 386 -11.17 28.85 -8.11
C GLU A 386 -10.59 28.78 -9.53
N GLN A 387 -10.27 27.57 -10.02
CA GLN A 387 -9.80 27.36 -11.40
C GLN A 387 -10.88 27.60 -12.47
N GLN A 388 -12.16 27.45 -12.12
CA GLN A 388 -13.27 27.76 -13.03
C GLN A 388 -13.52 29.26 -13.13
N ILE A 389 -13.29 30.02 -12.05
CA ILE A 389 -13.46 31.49 -12.01
C ILE A 389 -12.35 32.22 -12.78
N GLN A 390 -11.14 31.65 -12.87
CA GLN A 390 -9.99 32.25 -13.56
C GLN A 390 -9.94 32.02 -15.09
N LYS A 391 -10.90 31.30 -15.70
CA LYS A 391 -10.99 31.23 -17.16
C LYS A 391 -11.54 32.56 -17.70
N PRO A 392 -10.82 33.32 -18.54
CA PRO A 392 -11.36 34.54 -19.13
C PRO A 392 -12.63 34.18 -19.90
N LYS A 393 -13.74 34.84 -19.58
CA LYS A 393 -14.93 34.84 -20.45
C LYS A 393 -14.44 35.27 -21.83
N GLY A 394 -14.55 34.36 -22.80
CA GLY A 394 -14.14 34.62 -24.17
C GLY A 394 -14.66 35.98 -24.61
N ILE A 395 -13.75 36.83 -25.07
CA ILE A 395 -14.11 38.04 -25.79
C ILE A 395 -14.89 37.58 -27.01
N ARG A 396 -16.21 37.77 -26.98
CA ARG A 396 -17.02 37.85 -28.20
C ARG A 396 -16.64 39.17 -28.85
N MET A 397 -15.90 39.11 -29.95
CA MET A 397 -16.09 39.96 -31.14
C MET A 397 -15.65 39.16 -32.35
#